data_AF-D8THD2-F1
#
_entry.id   AF-D8THD2-F1
#
_cell.length_a   1.000
_cell.length_b   1.000
_cell.length_c   1.000
_cell.angle_alpha   90.00
_cell.angle_beta   90.00
_cell.angle_gamma   90.00
#
_symmetry.space_group_name_H-M   'P 1'
#
loop_
_entity.id
_entity.type
_entity.pdbx_description
1 polymer ?
#
loop_
_entity_poly.entity_id
_entity_poly.type
_entity_poly.pdbx_seq_one_letter_code
_entity_poly.pdbx_strand_id
1 'polypeptide(L)'
;VRSALATKISKERVGTELEGMFNGPSPVDAVRLLHRLGLFTSVFGLPPSLQSRLGSAYGGPCCTSMAAADGIACALGLQMDKEERRFLLLAALLLPLRDLRAPAAKGKPVPATAALIRDSIKWRVKDIEMTGALHDAAAELAAAHAVLSKGAAAGSVDAAPGREQDVRVMLGQAIRKLKQHWKLGVVLAPVVLMRAAAPLGKDAASSSGSGSAGGSEDSTVDGGGELSEEAAAARLEMARELLSAVEAYGLAECWSWKPLMDGKKVMSLLGWSKPGPELGRVMAAVVDWQLIHPAGTLQEAEEMVKQKYGVGQPEV
;
A
#
# COMPACT_ATOMS: atom_id res chain seq x y z
N VAL A 1 5.28 32.85 -13.52
CA VAL A 1 4.20 31.97 -13.02
C VAL A 1 4.71 30.89 -12.05
N ARG A 2 5.65 30.00 -12.43
CA ARG A 2 6.16 28.92 -11.55
C ARG A 2 6.70 29.41 -10.19
N SER A 3 7.57 30.42 -10.19
CA SER A 3 8.10 31.03 -8.96
C SER A 3 7.00 31.69 -8.10
N ALA A 4 5.97 32.28 -8.72
CA ALA A 4 4.85 32.88 -8.02
C ALA A 4 3.93 31.84 -7.36
N LEU A 5 3.71 30.67 -7.99
CA LEU A 5 2.98 29.55 -7.37
C LEU A 5 3.71 28.97 -6.16
N ALA A 6 5.05 28.89 -6.22
CA ALA A 6 5.85 28.37 -5.11
C ALA A 6 5.92 29.32 -3.90
N THR A 7 5.75 30.63 -4.11
CA THR A 7 6.02 31.66 -3.07
C THR A 7 4.82 32.52 -2.68
N LYS A 8 3.82 32.71 -3.56
CA LYS A 8 2.68 33.63 -3.35
C LYS A 8 1.35 32.93 -3.08
N ILE A 9 1.27 31.61 -3.26
CA ILE A 9 0.04 30.85 -3.01
C ILE A 9 0.28 29.97 -1.79
N SER A 10 -0.64 30.06 -0.81
CA SER A 10 -0.55 29.27 0.41
C SER A 10 -0.71 27.79 0.10
N LYS A 11 -0.05 26.94 0.89
CA LYS A 11 -0.16 25.47 0.74
C LYS A 11 -1.59 24.98 1.00
N GLU A 12 -2.30 25.66 1.87
CA GLU A 12 -3.72 25.42 2.17
C GLU A 12 -4.58 25.63 0.92
N ARG A 13 -4.34 26.70 0.15
CA ARG A 13 -5.07 26.93 -1.10
C ARG A 13 -4.72 25.88 -2.15
N VAL A 14 -3.44 25.51 -2.27
CA VAL A 14 -3.01 24.39 -3.15
C VAL A 14 -3.76 23.11 -2.80
N GLY A 15 -3.88 22.79 -1.51
CA GLY A 15 -4.63 21.64 -1.02
C GLY A 15 -6.10 21.65 -1.43
N THR A 16 -6.78 22.79 -1.29
CA THR A 16 -8.20 22.94 -1.71
C THR A 16 -8.38 22.71 -3.21
N GLU A 17 -7.52 23.31 -4.05
CA GLU A 17 -7.61 23.14 -5.51
C GLU A 17 -7.29 21.69 -5.94
N LEU A 18 -6.30 21.06 -5.30
CA LEU A 18 -5.99 19.65 -5.52
C LEU A 18 -7.17 18.74 -5.16
N GLU A 19 -7.89 19.03 -4.08
CA GLU A 19 -9.06 18.25 -3.70
C GLU A 19 -10.18 18.37 -4.75
N GLY A 20 -10.41 19.58 -5.28
CA GLY A 20 -11.31 19.79 -6.41
C GLY A 20 -10.87 19.01 -7.66
N MET A 21 -9.58 19.01 -7.94
CA MET A 21 -8.98 18.30 -9.07
C MET A 21 -9.12 16.78 -8.96
N PHE A 22 -8.87 16.19 -7.79
CA PHE A 22 -9.00 14.75 -7.54
C PHE A 22 -10.46 14.27 -7.63
N ASN A 23 -11.40 15.15 -7.30
CA ASN A 23 -12.84 14.91 -7.41
C ASN A 23 -13.44 15.33 -8.76
N GLY A 24 -12.60 15.85 -9.66
CA GLY A 24 -13.00 16.26 -11.00
C GLY A 24 -13.11 15.08 -11.98
N PRO A 25 -13.44 15.36 -13.25
CA PRO A 25 -13.67 14.32 -14.26
C PRO A 25 -12.39 13.60 -14.72
N SER A 26 -11.23 14.27 -14.65
CA SER A 26 -9.97 13.77 -15.23
C SER A 26 -8.77 14.04 -14.30
N PRO A 27 -8.73 13.42 -13.10
CA PRO A 27 -7.70 13.72 -12.10
C PRO A 27 -6.29 13.32 -12.55
N VAL A 28 -6.14 12.21 -13.27
CA VAL A 28 -4.85 11.74 -13.80
C VAL A 28 -4.26 12.76 -14.78
N ASP A 29 -5.08 13.26 -15.72
CA ASP A 29 -4.62 14.22 -16.72
C ASP A 29 -4.26 15.55 -16.10
N ALA A 30 -5.01 15.98 -15.08
CA ALA A 30 -4.69 17.19 -14.35
C ALA A 30 -3.32 17.10 -13.62
N VAL A 31 -3.01 15.96 -13.00
CA VAL A 31 -1.68 15.73 -12.39
C VAL A 31 -0.58 15.64 -13.46
N ARG A 32 -0.82 14.99 -14.60
CA ARG A 32 0.11 14.98 -15.73
C ARG A 32 0.37 16.39 -16.27
N LEU A 33 -0.65 17.25 -16.33
CA LEU A 33 -0.49 18.66 -16.72
C LEU A 33 0.36 19.41 -15.70
N LEU A 34 0.16 19.21 -14.39
CA LEU A 34 1.05 19.77 -13.38
C LEU A 34 2.51 19.34 -13.59
N HIS A 35 2.74 18.07 -13.95
CA HIS A 35 4.07 17.57 -14.25
C HIS A 35 4.66 18.19 -15.53
N ARG A 36 3.93 18.21 -16.64
CA ARG A 36 4.36 18.79 -17.92
C ARG A 36 4.67 20.29 -17.81
N LEU A 37 3.92 21.01 -16.98
CA LEU A 37 4.14 22.43 -16.71
C LEU A 37 5.27 22.68 -15.69
N GLY A 38 5.91 21.63 -15.18
CA GLY A 38 6.97 21.72 -14.17
C GLY A 38 6.50 22.27 -12.82
N LEU A 39 5.22 22.08 -12.49
CA LEU A 39 4.59 22.49 -11.23
C LEU A 39 4.52 21.36 -10.21
N PHE A 40 4.76 20.11 -10.64
CA PHE A 40 4.62 18.93 -9.78
C PHE A 40 5.37 19.06 -8.46
N THR A 41 6.66 19.38 -8.48
CA THR A 41 7.47 19.50 -7.25
C THR A 41 7.14 20.73 -6.41
N SER A 42 6.46 21.73 -6.99
CA SER A 42 5.96 22.89 -6.24
C SER A 42 4.69 22.54 -5.45
N VAL A 43 3.87 21.65 -6.02
CA VAL A 43 2.60 21.18 -5.47
C VAL A 43 2.83 20.00 -4.51
N PHE A 44 3.48 18.95 -4.98
CA PHE A 44 3.86 17.75 -4.23
C PHE A 44 5.28 17.88 -3.68
N GLY A 45 5.55 18.96 -2.97
CA GLY A 45 6.89 19.29 -2.49
C GLY A 45 7.40 18.32 -1.42
N LEU A 46 8.63 17.84 -1.62
CA LEU A 46 9.35 17.07 -0.60
C LEU A 46 10.12 18.01 0.35
N PRO A 47 10.45 17.55 1.57
CA PRO A 47 11.39 18.24 2.45
C PRO A 47 12.71 18.54 1.74
N PRO A 48 13.41 19.66 2.05
CA PRO A 48 14.58 20.11 1.30
C PRO A 48 15.67 19.05 1.11
N SER A 49 15.94 18.24 2.14
CA SER A 49 16.95 17.17 2.07
C SER A 49 16.62 16.09 1.04
N LEU A 50 15.34 15.75 0.87
CA LEU A 50 14.88 14.79 -0.14
C LEU A 50 14.75 15.45 -1.51
N GLN A 51 14.28 16.70 -1.55
CA GLN A 51 14.14 17.47 -2.78
C GLN A 51 15.50 17.69 -3.47
N SER A 52 16.57 17.95 -2.72
CA SER A 52 17.93 18.05 -3.26
C SER A 52 18.46 16.71 -3.79
N ARG A 53 18.06 15.58 -3.17
CA ARG A 53 18.49 14.24 -3.59
C ARG A 53 17.77 13.74 -4.84
N LEU A 54 16.47 13.99 -4.95
CA LEU A 54 15.63 13.44 -6.03
C LEU A 54 15.41 14.42 -7.19
N GLY A 55 15.73 15.70 -6.99
CA GLY A 55 15.51 16.74 -7.99
C GLY A 55 14.03 16.85 -8.39
N SER A 56 13.77 17.11 -9.67
CA SER A 56 12.41 17.24 -10.22
C SER A 56 11.87 15.96 -10.90
N ALA A 57 12.70 14.92 -11.01
CA ALA A 57 12.41 13.75 -11.83
C ALA A 57 11.36 12.80 -11.22
N TYR A 58 11.13 12.86 -9.91
CA TYR A 58 10.20 11.93 -9.24
C TYR A 58 8.73 12.09 -9.68
N GLY A 59 8.36 13.21 -10.32
CA GLY A 59 6.99 13.42 -10.79
C GLY A 59 6.53 12.45 -11.88
N GLY A 60 7.44 12.01 -12.76
CA GLY A 60 7.11 11.08 -13.84
C GLY A 60 6.63 9.72 -13.32
N PRO A 61 7.46 9.00 -12.54
CA PRO A 61 7.08 7.73 -11.92
C PRO A 61 5.80 7.82 -11.07
N CYS A 62 5.60 8.94 -10.36
CA CYS A 62 4.38 9.23 -9.63
C CYS A 62 3.14 9.30 -10.55
N CYS A 63 3.21 10.06 -11.65
CA CYS A 63 2.12 10.16 -12.62
C CYS A 63 1.79 8.80 -13.25
N THR A 64 2.81 8.00 -13.58
CA THR A 64 2.63 6.67 -14.17
C THR A 64 1.92 5.71 -13.19
N SER A 65 2.34 5.71 -11.93
CA SER A 65 1.72 4.88 -10.88
C SER A 65 0.25 5.25 -10.65
N MET A 66 -0.06 6.55 -10.58
CA MET A 66 -1.43 7.06 -10.45
C MET A 66 -2.31 6.64 -11.64
N ALA A 67 -1.79 6.77 -12.86
CA ALA A 67 -2.52 6.41 -14.07
C ALA A 67 -2.85 4.92 -14.16
N ALA A 68 -1.90 4.05 -13.77
CA ALA A 68 -2.14 2.61 -13.76
C ALA A 68 -3.23 2.22 -12.75
N ALA A 69 -3.19 2.78 -11.54
CA ALA A 69 -4.22 2.53 -10.53
C ALA A 69 -5.61 2.99 -10.99
N ASP A 70 -5.71 4.19 -11.56
CA ASP A 70 -6.97 4.72 -12.09
C ASP A 70 -7.52 3.85 -13.23
N GLY A 71 -6.65 3.41 -14.14
CA GLY A 71 -7.01 2.51 -15.24
C GLY A 71 -7.55 1.16 -14.76
N ILE A 72 -6.90 0.55 -13.76
CA ILE A 72 -7.35 -0.72 -13.16
C ILE A 72 -8.70 -0.52 -12.46
N ALA A 73 -8.86 0.53 -11.65
CA ALA A 73 -10.12 0.81 -10.96
C ALA A 73 -11.28 1.03 -11.94
N CYS A 74 -11.04 1.76 -13.04
CA CYS A 74 -12.02 1.96 -14.10
C CYS A 74 -12.38 0.64 -14.79
N ALA A 75 -11.40 -0.18 -15.15
CA ALA A 75 -11.62 -1.46 -15.84
C ALA A 75 -12.30 -2.52 -14.95
N LEU A 76 -12.13 -2.44 -13.64
CA LEU A 76 -12.87 -3.24 -12.65
C LEU A 76 -14.29 -2.71 -12.40
N GLY A 77 -14.63 -1.52 -12.88
CA GLY A 77 -15.93 -0.89 -12.62
C GLY A 77 -16.15 -0.54 -11.14
N LEU A 78 -15.08 -0.29 -10.38
CA LEU A 78 -15.20 -0.01 -8.95
C LEU A 78 -15.98 1.28 -8.71
N GLN A 79 -17.07 1.15 -7.95
CA GLN A 79 -17.81 2.29 -7.44
C GLN A 79 -17.06 2.84 -6.23
N MET A 80 -16.61 4.09 -6.35
CA MET A 80 -15.88 4.80 -5.30
C MET A 80 -16.56 6.13 -5.04
N ASP A 81 -16.74 6.46 -3.76
CA ASP A 81 -17.10 7.82 -3.40
C ASP A 81 -15.91 8.79 -3.60
N LYS A 82 -16.15 10.08 -3.33
CA LYS A 82 -15.12 11.12 -3.44
C LYS A 82 -13.92 10.86 -2.53
N GLU A 83 -14.15 10.28 -1.36
CA GLU A 83 -13.10 9.99 -0.39
C GLU A 83 -12.24 8.80 -0.84
N GLU A 84 -12.86 7.70 -1.27
CA GLU A 84 -12.17 6.51 -1.77
C GLU A 84 -11.37 6.79 -3.02
N ARG A 85 -11.94 7.58 -3.96
CA ARG A 85 -11.20 8.07 -5.13
C ARG A 85 -9.96 8.85 -4.70
N ARG A 86 -10.10 9.74 -3.70
CA ARG A 86 -8.97 10.52 -3.17
C ARG A 86 -7.92 9.60 -2.54
N PHE A 87 -8.31 8.62 -1.73
CA PHE A 87 -7.40 7.67 -1.11
C PHE A 87 -6.62 6.86 -2.14
N LEU A 88 -7.31 6.27 -3.12
CA LEU A 88 -6.66 5.46 -4.16
C LEU A 88 -5.67 6.29 -4.96
N LEU A 89 -6.10 7.43 -5.48
CA LEU A 89 -5.29 8.26 -6.36
C LEU A 89 -4.08 8.85 -5.63
N LEU A 90 -4.24 9.28 -4.36
CA LEU A 90 -3.15 9.82 -3.57
C LEU A 90 -2.13 8.73 -3.23
N ALA A 91 -2.60 7.56 -2.80
CA ALA A 91 -1.75 6.43 -2.49
C ALA A 91 -0.98 5.96 -3.74
N ALA A 92 -1.65 5.82 -4.88
CA ALA A 92 -1.00 5.47 -6.14
C ALA A 92 0.04 6.51 -6.57
N LEU A 93 -0.30 7.80 -6.49
CA LEU A 93 0.59 8.89 -6.87
C LEU A 93 1.87 8.92 -6.04
N LEU A 94 1.75 8.70 -4.73
CA LEU A 94 2.88 8.76 -3.79
C LEU A 94 3.58 7.41 -3.58
N LEU A 95 3.13 6.34 -4.24
CA LEU A 95 3.68 5.00 -4.10
C LEU A 95 5.19 4.91 -4.35
N PRO A 96 5.77 5.59 -5.37
CA PRO A 96 7.24 5.57 -5.59
C PRO A 96 8.03 6.19 -4.43
N LEU A 97 7.40 6.97 -3.55
CA LEU A 97 8.03 7.68 -2.43
C LEU A 97 7.91 6.93 -1.09
N ARG A 98 7.26 5.76 -1.06
CA ARG A 98 6.84 5.06 0.17
C ARG A 98 7.94 4.74 1.18
N ASP A 99 9.15 4.44 0.71
CA ASP A 99 10.27 4.05 1.58
C ASP A 99 11.13 5.23 2.04
N LEU A 100 10.87 6.43 1.52
CA LEU A 100 11.63 7.61 1.88
C LEU A 100 11.24 8.09 3.28
N ARG A 101 12.25 8.55 4.01
CA ARG A 101 12.09 9.13 5.35
C ARG A 101 12.51 10.60 5.35
N ALA A 102 11.67 11.43 5.92
CA ALA A 102 11.94 12.84 6.13
C ALA A 102 12.51 13.06 7.54
N PRO A 103 13.53 13.93 7.70
CA PRO A 103 13.98 14.33 9.02
C PRO A 103 12.84 15.02 9.77
N ALA A 104 12.65 14.66 11.04
CA ALA A 104 11.68 15.31 11.91
C ALA A 104 12.38 16.42 12.71
N ALA A 105 11.68 17.54 12.97
CA ALA A 105 12.21 18.62 13.81
C ALA A 105 12.54 18.15 15.24
N LYS A 106 11.82 17.13 15.73
CA LYS A 106 12.07 16.43 16.98
C LYS A 106 11.59 14.99 16.87
N GLY A 107 12.35 14.03 17.38
CA GLY A 107 11.97 12.61 17.40
C GLY A 107 12.42 11.81 16.17
N LYS A 108 11.76 10.67 15.93
CA LYS A 108 12.14 9.73 14.87
C LYS A 108 11.80 10.29 13.48
N PRO A 109 12.56 9.93 12.43
CA PRO A 109 12.21 10.25 11.05
C PRO A 109 10.79 9.78 10.71
N VAL A 110 10.06 10.59 9.97
CA VAL A 110 8.67 10.30 9.56
C VAL A 110 8.64 9.86 8.09
N PRO A 111 7.62 9.09 7.65
CA PRO A 111 7.44 8.81 6.22
C PRO A 111 7.42 10.10 5.39
N ALA A 112 8.15 10.12 4.26
CA ALA A 112 8.19 11.29 3.39
C ALA A 112 6.81 11.60 2.78
N THR A 113 6.02 10.57 2.48
CA THR A 113 4.63 10.69 2.01
C THR A 113 3.76 11.41 3.05
N ALA A 114 3.88 11.03 4.33
CA ALA A 114 3.18 11.69 5.43
C ALA A 114 3.59 13.17 5.58
N ALA A 115 4.90 13.46 5.53
CA ALA A 115 5.39 14.84 5.59
C ALA A 115 4.91 15.67 4.39
N LEU A 116 4.95 15.12 3.17
CA LEU A 116 4.48 15.78 1.96
C LEU A 116 2.99 16.11 2.03
N ILE A 117 2.14 15.14 2.42
CA ILE A 117 0.69 15.36 2.53
C ILE A 117 0.40 16.44 3.58
N ARG A 118 1.07 16.38 4.74
CA ARG A 118 0.87 17.32 5.83
C ARG A 118 1.37 18.73 5.50
N ASP A 119 2.57 18.84 4.94
CA ASP A 119 3.30 20.11 4.88
C ASP A 119 3.10 20.82 3.52
N SER A 120 3.02 20.05 2.43
CA SER A 120 2.89 20.58 1.07
C SER A 120 1.45 20.60 0.56
N ILE A 121 0.66 19.56 0.86
CA ILE A 121 -0.73 19.47 0.41
C ILE A 121 -1.71 20.02 1.46
N LYS A 122 -1.38 19.94 2.75
CA LYS A 122 -2.24 20.37 3.88
C LYS A 122 -3.57 19.59 3.96
N TRP A 123 -3.54 18.30 3.64
CA TRP A 123 -4.70 17.41 3.78
C TRP A 123 -4.79 16.74 5.15
N ARG A 124 -5.86 15.96 5.39
CA ARG A 124 -6.25 15.47 6.71
C ARG A 124 -5.36 14.32 7.15
N VAL A 125 -5.29 14.10 8.46
CA VAL A 125 -4.55 12.97 9.06
C VAL A 125 -5.05 11.62 8.52
N LYS A 126 -6.36 11.48 8.29
CA LYS A 126 -6.94 10.27 7.70
C LYS A 126 -6.37 9.96 6.30
N ASP A 127 -6.09 10.99 5.47
CA ASP A 127 -5.48 10.79 4.15
C ASP A 127 -4.02 10.30 4.28
N ILE A 128 -3.29 10.76 5.31
CA ILE A 128 -1.94 10.30 5.64
C ILE A 128 -1.95 8.84 6.08
N GLU A 129 -2.81 8.50 7.04
CA GLU A 129 -2.91 7.15 7.60
C GLU A 129 -3.35 6.14 6.54
N MET A 130 -4.37 6.47 5.75
CA MET A 130 -4.85 5.60 4.68
C MET A 130 -3.80 5.43 3.57
N THR A 131 -3.06 6.47 3.20
CA THR A 131 -1.95 6.36 2.23
C THR A 131 -0.91 5.34 2.69
N GLY A 132 -0.48 5.43 3.95
CA GLY A 132 0.48 4.47 4.52
C GLY A 132 -0.08 3.05 4.58
N ALA A 133 -1.31 2.89 5.07
CA ALA A 133 -1.97 1.60 5.16
C ALA A 133 -2.12 0.93 3.78
N LEU A 134 -2.47 1.70 2.74
CA LEU A 134 -2.57 1.21 1.37
C LEU A 134 -1.22 0.79 0.79
N HIS A 135 -0.12 1.52 1.08
CA HIS A 135 1.21 1.12 0.63
C HIS A 135 1.65 -0.22 1.24
N ASP A 136 1.44 -0.40 2.54
CA ASP A 136 1.78 -1.65 3.24
C ASP A 136 0.91 -2.81 2.74
N ALA A 137 -0.42 -2.62 2.69
CA ALA A 137 -1.36 -3.65 2.26
C ALA A 137 -1.18 -4.03 0.79
N ALA A 138 -0.83 -3.09 -0.10
CA ALA A 138 -0.57 -3.40 -1.50
C ALA A 138 0.61 -4.38 -1.66
N ALA A 139 1.69 -4.20 -0.87
CA ALA A 139 2.83 -5.11 -0.87
C ALA A 139 2.44 -6.51 -0.32
N GLU A 140 1.65 -6.56 0.75
CA GLU A 140 1.13 -7.82 1.31
C GLU A 140 0.21 -8.57 0.32
N LEU A 141 -0.69 -7.86 -0.35
CA LEU A 141 -1.59 -8.43 -1.36
C LEU A 141 -0.83 -8.92 -2.60
N ALA A 142 0.20 -8.17 -3.04
CA ALA A 142 1.06 -8.62 -4.13
C ALA A 142 1.84 -9.89 -3.76
N ALA A 143 2.33 -9.99 -2.52
CA ALA A 143 2.96 -11.21 -2.03
C ALA A 143 1.96 -12.38 -1.93
N ALA A 144 0.72 -12.13 -1.51
CA ALA A 144 -0.33 -13.15 -1.46
C ALA A 144 -0.65 -13.71 -2.85
N HIS A 145 -0.75 -12.83 -3.85
CA HIS A 145 -0.93 -13.20 -5.25
C HIS A 145 0.26 -14.02 -5.79
N ALA A 146 1.49 -13.68 -5.43
CA ALA A 146 2.67 -14.45 -5.83
C ALA A 146 2.66 -15.89 -5.27
N VAL A 147 2.12 -16.10 -4.06
CA VAL A 147 1.93 -17.44 -3.48
C VAL A 147 0.78 -18.18 -4.18
N LEU A 148 -0.32 -17.48 -4.45
CA LEU A 148 -1.50 -18.01 -5.16
C LEU A 148 -1.15 -18.50 -6.58
N SER A 149 -0.51 -17.65 -7.38
CA SER A 149 -0.14 -17.93 -8.78
C SER A 149 0.85 -19.08 -8.92
N LYS A 150 1.82 -19.20 -8.01
CA LYS A 150 2.73 -20.37 -7.95
C LYS A 150 1.97 -21.68 -7.68
N GLY A 151 0.92 -21.63 -6.86
CA GLY A 151 0.05 -22.77 -6.61
C GLY A 151 -0.72 -23.21 -7.86
N ALA A 152 -1.26 -22.27 -8.62
CA ALA A 152 -1.97 -22.53 -9.87
C ALA A 152 -1.05 -23.12 -10.96
N ALA A 153 0.17 -22.57 -11.12
CA ALA A 153 1.15 -23.04 -12.10
C ALA A 153 1.72 -24.44 -11.80
N ALA A 154 1.74 -24.84 -10.52
CA ALA A 154 2.25 -26.15 -10.11
C ALA A 154 1.27 -27.32 -10.41
N GLY A 155 0.06 -27.04 -10.92
CA GLY A 155 -0.91 -28.07 -11.33
C GLY A 155 -1.31 -29.06 -10.23
N SER A 156 -1.04 -28.74 -8.96
CA SER A 156 -1.11 -29.73 -7.88
C SER A 156 -2.54 -29.91 -7.41
N VAL A 157 -3.03 -31.14 -7.60
CA VAL A 157 -4.21 -31.71 -6.92
C VAL A 157 -4.01 -31.70 -5.39
N ASP A 158 -2.78 -31.50 -4.92
CA ASP A 158 -2.40 -31.25 -3.52
C ASP A 158 -1.90 -29.81 -3.34
N ALA A 159 -2.80 -28.84 -3.29
CA ALA A 159 -2.47 -27.57 -2.66
C ALA A 159 -2.12 -27.87 -1.19
N ALA A 160 -0.83 -28.05 -0.89
CA ALA A 160 -0.35 -28.29 0.47
C ALA A 160 -1.13 -27.39 1.46
N PRO A 161 -1.84 -27.95 2.45
CA PRO A 161 -2.81 -27.21 3.27
C PRO A 161 -2.24 -25.91 3.85
N GLY A 162 -0.95 -25.89 4.21
CA GLY A 162 -0.28 -24.69 4.72
C GLY A 162 -0.26 -23.51 3.74
N ARG A 163 -0.13 -23.74 2.43
CA ARG A 163 -0.07 -22.64 1.45
C ARG A 163 -1.39 -21.92 1.28
N GLU A 164 -2.49 -22.67 1.24
CA GLU A 164 -3.84 -22.06 1.18
C GLU A 164 -4.10 -21.26 2.46
N GLN A 165 -3.72 -21.82 3.62
CA GLN A 165 -3.79 -21.13 4.90
C GLN A 165 -2.97 -19.84 4.91
N ASP A 166 -1.74 -19.85 4.38
CA ASP A 166 -0.89 -18.67 4.28
C ASP A 166 -1.57 -17.57 3.43
N VAL A 167 -2.09 -17.91 2.25
CA VAL A 167 -2.77 -16.93 1.39
C VAL A 167 -4.02 -16.37 2.08
N ARG A 168 -4.82 -17.21 2.75
CA ARG A 168 -5.99 -16.76 3.51
C ARG A 168 -5.62 -15.75 4.59
N VAL A 169 -4.58 -16.03 5.36
CA VAL A 169 -4.09 -15.12 6.42
C VAL A 169 -3.61 -13.81 5.81
N MET A 170 -2.79 -13.85 4.75
CA MET A 170 -2.27 -12.64 4.10
C MET A 170 -3.40 -11.75 3.55
N LEU A 171 -4.35 -12.33 2.82
CA LEU A 171 -5.51 -11.60 2.29
C LEU A 171 -6.37 -11.02 3.42
N GLY A 172 -6.68 -11.84 4.43
CA GLY A 172 -7.51 -11.43 5.56
C GLY A 172 -6.88 -10.33 6.40
N GLN A 173 -5.56 -10.39 6.66
CA GLN A 173 -4.83 -9.33 7.36
C GLN A 173 -4.86 -8.00 6.58
N ALA A 174 -4.63 -8.04 5.27
CA ALA A 174 -4.71 -6.85 4.43
C ALA A 174 -6.13 -6.24 4.42
N ILE A 175 -7.17 -7.08 4.31
CA ILE A 175 -8.57 -6.64 4.35
C ILE A 175 -8.90 -6.02 5.71
N ARG A 176 -8.53 -6.65 6.81
CA ARG A 176 -8.75 -6.12 8.18
C ARG A 176 -8.02 -4.80 8.41
N LYS A 177 -6.81 -4.64 7.85
CA LYS A 177 -6.03 -3.39 7.93
C LYS A 177 -6.73 -2.25 7.19
N LEU A 178 -7.23 -2.51 5.97
CA LEU A 178 -7.87 -1.49 5.12
C LEU A 178 -9.36 -1.30 5.38
N LYS A 179 -9.99 -2.20 6.13
CA LYS A 179 -11.41 -2.21 6.43
C LYS A 179 -12.27 -2.18 5.17
N GLN A 180 -13.33 -1.37 5.14
CA GLN A 180 -14.21 -1.24 3.98
C GLN A 180 -13.49 -0.78 2.69
N HIS A 181 -12.28 -0.23 2.79
CA HIS A 181 -11.51 0.26 1.64
C HIS A 181 -10.55 -0.77 1.04
N TRP A 182 -10.67 -2.05 1.42
CA TRP A 182 -9.72 -3.10 1.02
C TRP A 182 -9.58 -3.28 -0.50
N LYS A 183 -10.65 -3.00 -1.27
CA LYS A 183 -10.62 -3.05 -2.74
C LYS A 183 -9.62 -2.06 -3.34
N LEU A 184 -9.34 -0.94 -2.67
CA LEU A 184 -8.31 0.01 -3.10
C LEU A 184 -6.90 -0.60 -3.00
N GLY A 185 -6.66 -1.44 -1.98
CA GLY A 185 -5.42 -2.21 -1.85
C GLY A 185 -5.25 -3.22 -2.99
N VAL A 186 -6.35 -3.87 -3.41
CA VAL A 186 -6.34 -4.81 -4.55
C VAL A 186 -5.97 -4.10 -5.86
N VAL A 187 -6.47 -2.89 -6.08
CA VAL A 187 -6.06 -2.06 -7.23
C VAL A 187 -4.57 -1.73 -7.19
N LEU A 188 -4.02 -1.43 -6.02
CA LEU A 188 -2.61 -1.05 -5.85
C LEU A 188 -1.64 -2.23 -5.87
N ALA A 189 -2.09 -3.44 -5.56
CA ALA A 189 -1.26 -4.63 -5.53
C ALA A 189 -0.47 -4.89 -6.84
N PRO A 190 -1.08 -4.87 -8.04
CA PRO A 190 -0.32 -4.94 -9.29
C PRO A 190 0.54 -3.70 -9.55
N VAL A 191 0.11 -2.52 -9.08
CA VAL A 191 0.86 -1.26 -9.28
C VAL A 191 2.15 -1.26 -8.47
N VAL A 192 2.21 -1.88 -7.29
CA VAL A 192 3.45 -1.90 -6.48
C VAL A 192 4.59 -2.67 -7.14
N LEU A 193 4.28 -3.54 -8.11
CA LEU A 193 5.24 -4.34 -8.87
C LEU A 193 5.78 -3.61 -10.12
N MET A 194 5.20 -2.47 -10.46
CA MET A 194 5.65 -1.63 -11.57
C MET A 194 7.04 -1.03 -11.31
N ARG A 195 7.89 -0.94 -12.34
CA ARG A 195 9.18 -0.22 -12.27
C ARG A 195 8.96 1.24 -11.96
N ALA A 196 7.91 1.86 -12.50
CA ALA A 196 7.56 3.24 -12.15
C ALA A 196 7.17 3.39 -10.67
N ALA A 197 6.70 2.32 -10.03
CA ALA A 197 6.41 2.29 -8.62
C ALA A 197 7.59 1.78 -7.77
N ALA A 198 8.77 1.52 -8.33
CA ALA A 198 9.93 1.14 -7.54
C ALA A 198 10.26 2.24 -6.50
N PRO A 199 10.62 1.89 -5.25
CA PRO A 199 10.91 2.91 -4.25
C PRO A 199 12.11 3.76 -4.66
N LEU A 200 11.90 5.07 -4.78
CA LEU A 200 12.92 6.00 -5.21
C LEU A 200 13.98 6.23 -4.12
N GLY A 201 15.20 6.57 -4.54
CA GLY A 201 16.27 7.02 -3.65
C GLY A 201 17.00 5.92 -2.88
N LYS A 202 16.80 4.64 -3.24
CA LYS A 202 17.54 3.49 -2.70
C LYS A 202 18.95 3.30 -3.29
N ASP A 203 19.29 3.95 -4.41
CA ASP A 203 20.56 3.71 -5.14
C ASP A 203 21.63 4.81 -5.01
N ALA A 204 21.48 5.79 -4.12
CA ALA A 204 22.47 6.88 -3.99
C ALA A 204 23.70 6.54 -3.10
N ALA A 205 23.93 5.27 -2.76
CA ALA A 205 25.05 4.84 -1.91
C ALA A 205 26.20 4.16 -2.68
N SER A 206 26.11 3.98 -4.02
CA SER A 206 27.15 3.29 -4.79
C SER A 206 27.64 4.01 -6.06
N SER A 207 27.30 5.28 -6.28
CA SER A 207 27.84 6.04 -7.41
C SER A 207 28.46 7.37 -6.99
N SER A 208 29.49 7.31 -6.14
CA SER A 208 30.52 8.36 -6.09
C SER A 208 31.56 8.08 -7.17
N GLY A 209 31.18 8.31 -8.42
CA GLY A 209 32.08 8.38 -9.56
C GLY A 209 32.15 9.82 -10.06
N SER A 210 33.27 10.48 -9.79
CA SER A 210 33.63 11.77 -10.38
C SER A 210 33.60 11.67 -11.91
N GLY A 211 32.91 12.58 -12.60
CA GLY A 211 32.85 12.58 -14.06
C GLY A 211 32.15 13.81 -14.63
N SER A 212 32.88 14.52 -15.48
CA SER A 212 32.61 15.82 -16.08
C SER A 212 31.37 15.89 -17.00
N ALA A 213 30.89 17.12 -17.21
CA ALA A 213 29.92 17.50 -18.22
C ALA A 213 30.34 17.11 -19.64
N GLY A 214 29.36 16.67 -20.45
CA GLY A 214 29.46 16.61 -21.93
C GLY A 214 28.62 15.49 -22.57
N GLY A 215 27.64 15.88 -23.40
CA GLY A 215 27.24 15.14 -24.61
C GLY A 215 26.28 13.94 -24.50
N SER A 216 25.02 14.20 -24.91
CA SER A 216 24.20 13.42 -25.86
C SER A 216 24.09 11.89 -25.79
N GLU A 217 22.84 11.48 -25.54
CA GLU A 217 22.04 10.44 -26.21
C GLU A 217 22.45 8.96 -26.16
N ASP A 218 21.41 8.19 -25.87
CA ASP A 218 21.17 6.78 -26.16
C ASP A 218 21.59 5.73 -25.11
N SER A 219 20.60 5.38 -24.29
CA SER A 219 20.52 4.06 -23.67
C SER A 219 19.08 3.57 -23.76
N THR A 220 18.73 3.04 -24.93
CA THR A 220 17.57 2.16 -25.13
C THR A 220 17.68 0.93 -24.25
N VAL A 221 17.02 0.94 -23.09
CA VAL A 221 16.60 -0.28 -22.38
C VAL A 221 15.16 -0.08 -21.89
N ASP A 222 14.25 -0.43 -22.79
CA ASP A 222 12.84 -0.80 -22.57
C ASP A 222 12.10 -0.10 -21.41
N GLY A 223 11.72 1.16 -21.62
CA GLY A 223 10.65 1.82 -20.85
C GLY A 223 9.25 1.63 -21.46
N GLY A 224 9.16 0.95 -22.62
CA GLY A 224 7.92 0.80 -23.39
C GLY A 224 7.05 -0.36 -22.92
N GLY A 225 7.65 -1.47 -22.47
CA GLY A 225 6.92 -2.68 -22.10
C GLY A 225 5.92 -2.51 -20.96
N GLU A 226 6.23 -1.71 -19.93
CA GLU A 226 5.33 -1.57 -18.78
C GLU A 226 4.07 -0.74 -19.06
N LEU A 227 4.14 0.17 -20.04
CA LEU A 227 3.02 0.99 -20.48
C LEU A 227 2.20 0.33 -21.60
N SER A 228 2.56 -0.88 -22.01
CA SER A 228 1.86 -1.61 -23.06
C SER A 228 0.45 -2.04 -22.63
N GLU A 229 -0.41 -2.32 -23.60
CA GLU A 229 -1.76 -2.84 -23.36
C GLU A 229 -1.71 -4.23 -22.71
N GLU A 230 -0.75 -5.06 -23.09
CA GLU A 230 -0.54 -6.40 -22.51
C GLU A 230 -0.15 -6.28 -21.03
N ALA A 231 0.76 -5.37 -20.68
CA ALA A 231 1.12 -5.13 -19.29
C ALA A 231 -0.07 -4.58 -18.49
N ALA A 232 -0.91 -3.73 -19.10
CA ALA A 232 -2.14 -3.25 -18.48
C ALA A 232 -3.15 -4.37 -18.24
N ALA A 233 -3.32 -5.27 -19.22
CA ALA A 233 -4.17 -6.45 -19.11
C ALA A 233 -3.68 -7.40 -18.00
N ALA A 234 -2.37 -7.65 -17.92
CA ALA A 234 -1.78 -8.49 -16.87
C ALA A 234 -2.02 -7.93 -15.46
N ARG A 235 -1.88 -6.60 -15.29
CA ARG A 235 -2.19 -5.92 -14.01
C ARG A 235 -3.67 -6.04 -13.64
N LEU A 236 -4.56 -5.88 -14.62
CA LEU A 236 -5.99 -6.04 -14.41
C LEU A 236 -6.34 -7.47 -14.01
N GLU A 237 -5.71 -8.45 -14.65
CA GLU A 237 -5.95 -9.86 -14.35
C GLU A 237 -5.49 -10.24 -12.94
N MET A 238 -4.30 -9.79 -12.52
CA MET A 238 -3.84 -9.94 -11.14
C MET A 238 -4.84 -9.36 -10.12
N ALA A 239 -5.42 -8.20 -10.41
CA ALA A 239 -6.43 -7.60 -9.53
C ALA A 239 -7.73 -8.44 -9.48
N ARG A 240 -8.17 -9.01 -10.62
CA ARG A 240 -9.34 -9.90 -10.68
C ARG A 240 -9.11 -11.21 -9.93
N GLU A 241 -7.94 -11.81 -10.07
CA GLU A 241 -7.57 -13.04 -9.35
C GLU A 241 -7.57 -12.80 -7.83
N LEU A 242 -7.06 -11.66 -7.37
CA LEU A 242 -7.14 -11.27 -5.97
C LEU A 242 -8.59 -11.11 -5.49
N LEU A 243 -9.45 -10.41 -6.24
CA LEU A 243 -10.87 -10.29 -5.91
C LEU A 243 -11.54 -11.67 -5.84
N SER A 244 -11.30 -12.52 -6.84
CA SER A 244 -11.86 -13.87 -6.89
C SER A 244 -11.40 -14.73 -5.71
N ALA A 245 -10.13 -14.63 -5.30
CA ALA A 245 -9.60 -15.37 -4.16
C ALA A 245 -10.24 -14.92 -2.84
N VAL A 246 -10.44 -13.62 -2.65
CA VAL A 246 -11.11 -13.07 -1.47
C VAL A 246 -12.54 -13.59 -1.33
N GLU A 247 -13.30 -13.62 -2.44
CA GLU A 247 -14.65 -14.17 -2.46
C GLU A 247 -14.65 -15.69 -2.23
N ALA A 248 -13.76 -16.43 -2.91
CA ALA A 248 -13.66 -17.88 -2.77
C ALA A 248 -13.32 -18.33 -1.34
N TYR A 249 -12.53 -17.54 -0.60
CA TYR A 249 -12.22 -17.81 0.80
C TYR A 249 -13.24 -17.23 1.79
N GLY A 250 -14.27 -16.52 1.33
CA GLY A 250 -15.29 -15.91 2.20
C GLY A 250 -14.73 -14.78 3.07
N LEU A 251 -13.72 -14.05 2.58
CA LEU A 251 -13.00 -13.02 3.34
C LEU A 251 -13.47 -11.59 3.08
N ALA A 252 -14.38 -11.36 2.12
CA ALA A 252 -14.80 -10.02 1.71
C ALA A 252 -15.24 -9.11 2.88
N GLU A 253 -15.92 -9.69 3.87
CA GLU A 253 -16.43 -8.99 5.05
C GLU A 253 -15.61 -9.25 6.33
N CYS A 254 -14.43 -9.87 6.22
CA CYS A 254 -13.64 -10.27 7.39
C CYS A 254 -13.11 -9.10 8.21
N TRP A 255 -13.09 -7.88 7.64
CA TRP A 255 -12.78 -6.65 8.36
C TRP A 255 -13.80 -6.29 9.45
N SER A 256 -15.04 -6.76 9.32
CA SER A 256 -16.11 -6.52 10.30
C SER A 256 -16.11 -7.55 11.45
N TRP A 257 -15.37 -8.64 11.31
CA TRP A 257 -15.38 -9.74 12.28
C TRP A 257 -14.72 -9.33 13.60
N LYS A 258 -15.43 -9.61 14.69
CA LYS A 258 -14.88 -9.49 16.04
C LYS A 258 -13.97 -10.71 16.32
N PRO A 259 -12.85 -10.53 17.02
CA PRO A 259 -12.07 -11.66 17.51
C PRO A 259 -12.96 -12.62 18.32
N LEU A 260 -12.78 -13.93 18.16
CA LEU A 260 -13.61 -14.93 18.86
C LEU A 260 -13.51 -14.80 20.38
N MET A 261 -12.36 -14.35 20.88
CA MET A 261 -12.12 -14.08 22.29
C MET A 261 -11.44 -12.72 22.47
N ASP A 262 -11.68 -12.09 23.62
CA ASP A 262 -11.04 -10.85 24.00
C ASP A 262 -9.80 -11.08 24.88
N GLY A 263 -9.07 -10.01 25.17
CA GLY A 263 -7.85 -10.10 25.97
C GLY A 263 -8.09 -10.61 27.41
N LYS A 264 -9.27 -10.37 27.98
CA LYS A 264 -9.60 -10.87 29.33
C LYS A 264 -9.76 -12.38 29.31
N LYS A 265 -10.45 -12.89 28.29
CA LYS A 265 -10.63 -14.33 28.08
C LYS A 265 -9.29 -15.03 27.85
N VAL A 266 -8.40 -14.45 27.03
CA VAL A 266 -7.03 -14.98 26.83
C VAL A 266 -6.25 -15.03 28.14
N MET A 267 -6.24 -13.95 28.93
CA MET A 267 -5.55 -13.92 30.23
C MET A 267 -6.11 -14.96 31.20
N SER A 268 -7.43 -15.12 31.26
CA SER A 268 -8.07 -16.16 32.07
C SER A 268 -7.74 -17.56 31.59
N LEU A 269 -7.60 -17.77 30.28
CA LEU A 269 -7.31 -19.07 29.67
C LEU A 269 -5.88 -19.54 29.94
N LEU A 270 -4.93 -18.59 29.89
CA LEU A 270 -3.49 -18.85 30.05
C LEU A 270 -2.98 -18.61 31.49
N GLY A 271 -3.86 -18.21 32.41
CA GLY A 271 -3.51 -17.96 33.81
C GLY A 271 -2.66 -16.70 34.03
N TRP A 272 -2.73 -15.72 33.14
CA TRP A 272 -1.97 -14.48 33.25
C TRP A 272 -2.66 -13.46 34.16
N SER A 273 -1.89 -12.87 35.06
CA SER A 273 -2.38 -11.85 35.99
C SER A 273 -2.24 -10.41 35.48
N LYS A 274 -1.43 -10.18 34.44
CA LYS A 274 -1.19 -8.85 33.87
C LYS A 274 -1.12 -8.90 32.34
N PRO A 275 -1.63 -7.86 31.64
CA PRO A 275 -1.41 -7.74 30.21
C PRO A 275 0.07 -7.46 29.93
N GLY A 276 0.60 -8.07 28.87
CA GLY A 276 1.96 -7.85 28.39
C GLY A 276 2.04 -7.91 26.85
N PRO A 277 3.22 -7.67 26.25
CA PRO A 277 3.40 -7.74 24.80
C PRO A 277 2.92 -9.06 24.17
N GLU A 278 3.03 -10.15 24.92
CA GLU A 278 2.59 -11.48 24.50
C GLU A 278 1.07 -11.57 24.27
N LEU A 279 0.27 -10.77 24.99
CA LEU A 279 -1.18 -10.71 24.79
C LEU A 279 -1.51 -10.24 23.37
N GLY A 280 -0.75 -9.28 22.84
CA GLY A 280 -0.91 -8.83 21.46
C GLY A 280 -0.62 -9.95 20.44
N ARG A 281 0.39 -10.77 20.70
CA ARG A 281 0.75 -11.92 19.84
C ARG A 281 -0.33 -13.00 19.85
N VAL A 282 -0.84 -13.36 21.02
CA VAL A 282 -1.93 -14.35 21.12
C VAL A 282 -3.21 -13.83 20.47
N MET A 283 -3.57 -12.55 20.68
CA MET A 283 -4.72 -11.94 20.02
C MET A 283 -4.58 -11.92 18.49
N ALA A 284 -3.38 -11.66 17.96
CA ALA A 284 -3.11 -11.76 16.54
C ALA A 284 -3.26 -13.20 16.03
N ALA A 285 -2.73 -14.19 16.75
CA ALA A 285 -2.86 -15.60 16.40
C ALA A 285 -4.32 -16.09 16.41
N VAL A 286 -5.16 -15.59 17.32
CA VAL A 286 -6.61 -15.85 17.32
C VAL A 286 -7.25 -15.32 16.04
N VAL A 287 -6.90 -14.10 15.62
CA VAL A 287 -7.42 -13.52 14.38
C VAL A 287 -6.94 -14.32 13.16
N ASP A 288 -5.66 -14.66 13.09
CA ASP A 288 -5.11 -15.47 11.98
C ASP A 288 -5.80 -16.83 11.89
N TRP A 289 -6.05 -17.47 13.04
CA TRP A 289 -6.79 -18.72 13.10
C TRP A 289 -8.24 -18.56 12.62
N GLN A 290 -8.93 -17.46 12.95
CA GLN A 290 -10.27 -17.16 12.43
C GLN A 290 -10.29 -16.93 10.93
N LEU A 291 -9.24 -16.35 10.36
CA LEU A 291 -9.12 -16.17 8.90
C LEU A 291 -8.98 -17.51 8.18
N ILE A 292 -8.34 -18.49 8.83
CA ILE A 292 -8.24 -19.87 8.32
C ILE A 292 -9.56 -20.63 8.54
N HIS A 293 -10.25 -20.39 9.66
CA HIS A 293 -11.48 -21.07 10.06
C HIS A 293 -12.64 -20.08 10.25
N PRO A 294 -13.24 -19.53 9.17
CA PRO A 294 -14.31 -18.53 9.28
C PRO A 294 -15.55 -19.00 10.08
N ALA A 295 -15.84 -20.31 10.06
CA ALA A 295 -16.92 -20.92 10.81
C ALA A 295 -16.49 -21.49 12.17
N GLY A 296 -15.23 -21.25 12.57
CA GLY A 296 -14.66 -21.74 13.82
C GLY A 296 -15.37 -21.18 15.04
N THR A 297 -15.49 -22.02 16.06
CA THR A 297 -16.16 -21.69 17.32
C THR A 297 -15.17 -21.13 18.35
N LEU A 298 -15.70 -20.45 19.37
CA LEU A 298 -14.89 -20.00 20.51
C LEU A 298 -14.14 -21.17 21.18
N GLN A 299 -14.76 -22.34 21.27
CA GLN A 299 -14.17 -23.52 21.93
C GLN A 299 -12.94 -24.03 21.18
N GLU A 300 -13.03 -24.15 19.85
CA GLU A 300 -11.91 -24.56 19.00
C GLU A 300 -10.76 -23.54 19.05
N ALA A 301 -11.10 -22.24 19.05
CA ALA A 301 -10.09 -21.20 19.21
C ALA A 301 -9.41 -21.26 20.59
N GLU A 302 -10.15 -21.57 21.68
CA GLU A 302 -9.58 -21.77 23.01
C GLU A 302 -8.62 -22.96 23.04
N GLU A 303 -8.97 -24.06 22.37
CA GLU A 303 -8.12 -25.24 22.25
C GLU A 303 -6.82 -24.93 21.50
N MET A 304 -6.92 -24.22 20.36
CA MET A 304 -5.74 -23.76 19.63
C MET A 304 -4.82 -22.89 20.48
N VAL A 305 -5.39 -21.93 21.23
CA VAL A 305 -4.59 -21.04 22.11
C VAL A 305 -3.89 -21.85 23.21
N LYS A 306 -4.59 -22.81 23.84
CA LYS A 306 -3.97 -23.68 24.85
C LYS A 306 -2.87 -24.55 24.26
N GLN A 307 -3.07 -25.10 23.06
CA GLN A 307 -2.09 -25.96 22.42
C GLN A 307 -0.81 -25.19 22.06
N LYS A 308 -0.96 -23.95 21.55
CA LYS A 308 0.16 -23.15 21.03
C LYS A 308 0.86 -22.31 22.10
N TYR A 309 0.14 -21.88 23.13
CA TYR A 309 0.62 -20.91 24.14
C TYR A 309 0.42 -21.39 25.59
N GLY A 310 -0.11 -22.59 25.80
CA GLY A 310 -0.23 -23.18 27.12
C GLY A 310 1.14 -23.36 27.79
N VAL A 311 1.18 -23.20 29.11
CA VAL A 311 2.40 -23.35 29.91
C VAL A 311 2.87 -24.81 29.84
N GLY A 312 3.82 -25.12 28.95
CA GLY A 312 4.32 -26.50 28.82
C GLY A 312 5.08 -26.93 27.55
N GLN A 313 5.51 -26.06 26.63
CA GLN A 313 6.50 -26.45 25.61
C GLN A 313 7.74 -25.54 25.65
N PRO A 314 8.94 -26.10 25.89
CA PRO A 314 10.19 -25.37 25.68
C PRO A 314 10.41 -25.12 24.19
N GLU A 315 10.85 -23.93 23.85
CA GLU A 315 11.27 -23.54 22.50
C GLU A 315 12.27 -24.57 21.94
N VAL A 316 12.03 -25.04 20.72
CA VAL A 316 13.03 -25.63 19.83
C VAL A 316 13.03 -24.84 18.54
#